data_AF-A0A8S0UBQ2-F1
#
_entry.id   AF-A0A8S0UBQ2-F1
#
_cell.length_a   1.000
_cell.length_b   1.000
_cell.length_c   1.000
_cell.angle_alpha   90.00
_cell.angle_beta   90.00
_cell.angle_gamma   90.00
#
_symmetry.space_group_name_H-M   'P 1'
#
loop_
_entity.id
_entity.type
_entity.pdbx_description
1 polymer ?
#
loop_
_entity_poly.entity_id
_entity_poly.type
_entity_poly.pdbx_seq_one_letter_code
_entity_poly.pdbx_strand_id
1 'polypeptide(L)' 'MLKRAEKARALISKIPGMVETLKSKLKAWEKERGFQFLYDGVGLVSILEKYHVLKQQKEQERQRQRDQKKLQG' A
#
# COMPACT_ATOMS: atom_id res chain seq x y z
N MET A 1 -18.88 -0.29 19.52
CA MET A 1 -18.19 0.08 18.26
C MET A 1 -16.73 -0.36 18.16
N LEU A 2 -15.98 -0.49 19.27
CA LEU A 2 -14.56 -0.91 19.27
C LEU A 2 -14.27 -2.24 18.55
N LYS A 3 -15.05 -3.30 18.81
CA LYS A 3 -14.81 -4.63 18.22
C LYS A 3 -14.95 -4.68 16.68
N ARG A 4 -15.77 -3.79 16.08
CA ARG A 4 -15.91 -3.69 14.61
C ARG A 4 -14.75 -2.91 13.99
N ALA A 5 -14.31 -1.84 14.65
CA ALA A 5 -13.15 -1.06 14.23
C ALA A 5 -11.84 -1.89 14.26
N GLU A 6 -11.65 -2.72 15.29
CA GLU A 6 -10.51 -3.64 15.40
C GLU A 6 -10.47 -4.68 14.27
N LYS A 7 -11.62 -5.29 13.95
CA LYS A 7 -11.74 -6.22 12.80
C LYS A 7 -11.43 -5.54 11.47
N ALA A 8 -11.90 -4.32 11.27
CA ALA A 8 -11.60 -3.55 10.06
C ALA A 8 -10.09 -3.23 9.97
N ARG A 9 -9.45 -2.84 11.07
CA ARG A 9 -7.98 -2.62 11.12
C ARG A 9 -7.20 -3.88 10.78
N ALA A 10 -7.61 -5.04 11.29
CA ALA A 10 -6.96 -6.32 11.02
C ALA A 10 -7.10 -6.78 9.55
N LEU A 11 -8.14 -6.35 8.84
CA LEU A 11 -8.27 -6.57 7.40
C LEU A 11 -7.42 -5.57 6.61
N ILE A 12 -7.43 -4.30 7.01
CA ILE A 12 -6.63 -3.24 6.38
C ILE A 12 -5.12 -3.50 6.50
N SER A 13 -4.68 -4.12 7.60
CA SER A 13 -3.27 -4.50 7.78
C SER A 13 -2.79 -5.57 6.80
N LYS A 14 -3.69 -6.33 6.18
CA LYS A 14 -3.36 -7.36 5.18
C LYS A 14 -3.22 -6.81 3.75
N ILE A 15 -3.75 -5.61 3.49
CA ILE A 15 -3.71 -4.96 2.17
C ILE A 15 -2.28 -4.86 1.60
N PRO A 16 -1.23 -4.48 2.36
CA PRO A 16 0.15 -4.49 1.85
C PRO A 16 0.59 -5.83 1.27
N GLY A 17 0.33 -6.93 1.99
CA GLY A 17 0.71 -8.27 1.52
C GLY A 17 -0.04 -8.66 0.24
N MET A 18 -1.31 -8.29 0.14
CA MET A 18 -2.10 -8.50 -1.08
C MET A 18 -1.57 -7.68 -2.26
N VAL A 19 -1.17 -6.43 -2.02
CA VAL A 19 -0.57 -5.55 -3.03
C VAL A 19 0.77 -6.11 -3.54
N GLU A 20 1.64 -6.56 -2.64
CA GLU A 20 2.93 -7.18 -3.02
C GLU A 20 2.73 -8.49 -3.82
N THR A 21 1.74 -9.30 -3.42
CA THR A 21 1.37 -10.54 -4.14
C THR A 21 0.86 -10.22 -5.53
N LEU A 22 -0.04 -9.23 -5.65
CA LEU A 22 -0.60 -8.80 -6.93
C LEU A 22 0.48 -8.23 -7.85
N LYS A 23 1.37 -7.39 -7.31
CA LYS A 23 2.51 -6.83 -8.04
C LYS A 23 3.43 -7.92 -8.59
N SER A 24 3.76 -8.91 -7.77
CA SER A 24 4.61 -10.04 -8.19
C SER A 24 3.97 -10.85 -9.32
N LYS A 25 2.67 -11.13 -9.23
CA LYS A 25 1.92 -11.83 -10.29
C LYS A 25 1.85 -11.02 -11.58
N LEU A 26 1.61 -9.71 -11.49
CA LEU A 26 1.59 -8.82 -12.65
C LEU A 26 2.95 -8.77 -13.34
N LYS A 27 4.04 -8.61 -12.59
CA LYS A 27 5.40 -8.61 -13.16
C LYS A 27 5.74 -9.91 -13.87
N ALA A 28 5.35 -11.05 -13.30
CA ALA A 28 5.54 -12.35 -13.95
C ALA A 28 4.76 -12.40 -15.27
N TRP A 29 3.48 -12.02 -15.25
CA TRP A 29 2.63 -11.99 -16.43
C TRP A 29 3.14 -11.05 -17.53
N GLU A 30 3.59 -9.85 -17.18
CA GLU A 30 4.15 -8.88 -18.13
C GLU A 30 5.43 -9.41 -18.76
N LYS A 31 6.27 -10.10 -17.98
CA LYS A 31 7.50 -10.73 -18.47
C LYS A 31 7.22 -11.90 -19.42
N GLU A 32 6.21 -12.71 -19.12
CA GLU A 32 5.81 -13.85 -19.97
C GLU A 32 5.17 -13.39 -21.29
N ARG A 33 4.40 -12.30 -21.25
CA ARG A 33 3.65 -11.81 -22.42
C ARG A 33 4.44 -10.79 -23.24
N GLY A 34 5.42 -10.11 -22.66
CA GLY A 34 6.13 -8.99 -23.26
C GLY A 34 5.29 -7.70 -23.36
N PHE A 35 4.14 -7.66 -22.70
CA PHE A 35 3.21 -6.52 -22.72
C PHE A 35 2.95 -6.00 -21.32
N GLN A 36 2.73 -4.69 -21.21
CA GLN A 36 2.34 -4.07 -19.95
C GLN A 36 0.87 -4.37 -19.63
N PHE A 37 0.60 -4.66 -18.37
CA PHE A 37 -0.75 -4.80 -17.86
C PHE A 37 -1.34 -3.41 -17.59
N LEU A 38 -2.24 -2.98 -18.45
CA LEU A 38 -2.92 -1.69 -18.35
C LEU A 38 -4.31 -1.86 -17.71
N TYR A 39 -4.61 -0.98 -16.77
CA TYR A 39 -5.94 -0.81 -16.19
C TYR A 39 -6.35 0.65 -16.39
N ASP A 40 -7.46 0.88 -17.09
CA ASP A 40 -7.93 2.21 -17.51
C ASP A 40 -6.84 3.04 -18.24
N GLY A 41 -6.04 2.37 -19.07
CA GLY A 41 -4.94 2.98 -19.82
C GLY A 41 -3.67 3.26 -19.00
N VAL A 42 -3.64 2.87 -17.71
CA VAL A 42 -2.49 3.08 -16.82
C VAL A 42 -1.89 1.75 -16.40
N GLY A 43 -0.56 1.64 -16.42
CA GLY A 43 0.14 0.43 -15.94
C GLY A 43 -0.21 0.11 -14.49
N LEU A 44 -0.84 -1.03 -14.25
CA LEU A 44 -1.32 -1.41 -12.92
C LEU A 44 -0.16 -1.55 -11.93
N VAL A 45 1.00 -2.04 -12.38
CA VAL A 45 2.24 -2.08 -11.56
C VAL A 45 2.64 -0.69 -11.06
N SER A 46 2.55 0.34 -11.92
CA SER A 46 2.86 1.73 -11.56
C SER A 46 1.88 2.28 -10.54
N ILE A 47 0.58 1.97 -10.69
CA ILE A 47 -0.45 2.37 -9.72
C ILE A 47 -0.15 1.75 -8.34
N LEU A 48 0.17 0.45 -8.30
CA LEU A 48 0.48 -0.26 -7.05
C LEU A 48 1.76 0.29 -6.39
N GLU A 49 2.78 0.67 -7.16
CA GLU A 49 3.99 1.31 -6.63
C GLU A 49 3.70 2.68 -6.01
N LYS A 50 2.89 3.52 -6.69
CA LYS A 50 2.46 4.81 -6.14
C LYS A 50 1.68 4.65 -4.84
N TYR A 51 0.79 3.66 -4.75
CA TYR A 51 0.05 3.36 -3.53
C TYR A 51 0.99 3.01 -2.36
N HIS A 52 2.02 2.19 -2.60
CA HIS A 52 2.99 1.80 -1.58
C HIS A 52 3.73 3.03 -1.02
N VAL A 53 4.25 3.89 -1.90
CA VAL A 53 5.00 5.10 -1.52
C VAL A 53 4.13 6.07 -0.71
N LEU A 54 2.92 6.36 -1.19
CA LEU A 54 1.99 7.27 -0.50
C LEU A 54 1.62 6.76 0.90
N LYS A 55 1.50 5.44 1.06
CA LYS A 55 1.23 4.83 2.37
C LYS A 55 2.41 5.00 3.33
N GLN A 56 3.63 4.71 2.87
CA GLN A 56 4.83 4.87 3.70
C GLN A 56 5.03 6.33 4.13
N GLN A 57 4.81 7.29 3.24
CA GLN A 57 4.91 8.72 3.57
C GLN A 57 3.90 9.13 4.65
N LYS A 58 2.63 8.68 4.55
CA LYS A 58 1.61 8.94 5.58
C LYS A 58 1.91 8.27 6.93
N GLU A 59 2.63 7.17 6.93
CA GLU A 59 3.05 6.49 8.16
C GLU A 59 4.22 7.23 8.81
N GLN A 60 5.24 7.59 8.03
CA GLN A 60 6.37 8.40 8.50
C GLN A 60 5.91 9.76 9.01
N GLU A 61 4.96 10.42 8.35
CA GLU A 61 4.41 11.69 8.82
C GLU A 61 3.69 11.56 10.16
N ARG A 62 2.89 10.51 10.33
CA ARG A 62 2.23 10.22 11.62
C ARG A 62 3.24 9.90 12.72
N GLN A 63 4.33 9.21 12.38
CA GLN A 63 5.41 8.93 13.32
C GLN A 63 6.11 10.22 13.75
N ARG A 64 6.51 11.08 12.80
CA ARG A 64 7.11 12.40 13.07
C ARG A 64 6.22 13.27 13.96
N GLN A 65 4.92 13.32 13.69
CA GLN A 65 3.97 14.08 14.53
C GLN A 65 3.89 13.54 15.96
N ARG A 66 3.98 12.21 16.16
CA ARG A 66 4.04 11.62 17.50
C ARG A 66 5.32 11.99 18.23
N ASP A 67 6.44 11.99 17.53
CA ASP A 67 7.75 12.30 18.12
C ASP A 67 7.86 13.79 18.49
N GLN A 68 7.31 14.70 17.68
CA GLN A 68 7.19 16.12 18.05
C GLN A 68 6.32 16.34 19.30
N LYS A 69 5.20 15.63 19.41
CA LYS A 69 4.32 15.73 20.59
C LYS A 69 4.97 15.21 21.88
N LYS A 70 5.93 14.28 21.79
CA LYS A 70 6.70 13.78 22.94
C LYS A 70 7.78 14.75 23.40
N LEU A 71 8.25 15.64 22.51
CA LEU A 71 9.27 16.65 22.84
C LEU A 71 8.67 17.94 23.42
N GLN A 72 7.37 18.17 23.19
CA GLN A 72 6.63 19.32 23.72
C GLN A 72 5.85 19.02 25.01
N GLY A 73 5.96 17.79 25.54
CA GLY A 73 5.29 17.33 26.76
C GLY A 73 6.26 17.00 27.87
#